data_AF-A0A2N0TTS8-F1
#
_entry.id   AF-A0A2N0TTS8-F1
#
_cell.length_a   1.000
_cell.length_b   1.000
_cell.length_c   1.000
_cell.angle_alpha   90.00
_cell.angle_beta   90.00
_cell.angle_gamma   90.00
#
_symmetry.space_group_name_H-M   'P 1'
#
loop_
_entity.id
_entity.type
_entity.pdbx_description
1 polymer ?
#
loop_
_entity_poly.entity_id
_entity_poly.type
_entity_poly.pdbx_seq_one_letter_code
_entity_poly.pdbx_strand_id
1 'polypeptide(L)'
;MLLKDFYSVLNSSREEGKYFTQLQINKDHAIYEGHFPGRPVTPGVILMHLFKEEAERRCDCKLQFKKGSNVKFMAVVDPNKNALLNLESEIDELDGEIKLKGIARNSEGISLKINSFYKKLES
;
A
#
# COMPACT_ATOMS: atom_id res chain seq x y z
N MET A 1 0.94 -6.40 -11.55
CA MET A 1 1.72 -5.86 -10.43
C MET A 1 2.75 -4.91 -11.03
N LEU A 2 2.82 -3.64 -10.59
CA LEU A 2 3.73 -2.65 -11.19
C LEU A 2 5.20 -2.93 -10.82
N LEU A 3 5.45 -3.30 -9.57
CA LEU A 3 6.76 -3.69 -9.08
C LEU A 3 6.77 -5.19 -8.80
N LYS A 4 7.25 -5.95 -9.77
CA LYS A 4 7.40 -7.39 -9.64
C LYS A 4 8.36 -7.70 -8.47
N ASP A 5 8.00 -8.65 -7.63
CA ASP A 5 8.85 -9.16 -6.53
C ASP A 5 9.23 -8.11 -5.46
N PHE A 6 8.49 -6.98 -5.38
CA PHE A 6 8.72 -5.94 -4.36
C PHE A 6 8.26 -6.36 -2.96
N TYR A 7 7.21 -7.16 -2.85
CA TYR A 7 6.73 -7.67 -1.57
C TYR A 7 6.02 -9.01 -1.72
N SER A 8 5.87 -9.72 -0.62
CA SER A 8 4.96 -10.87 -0.47
C SER A 8 3.90 -10.57 0.59
N VAL A 9 2.72 -11.19 0.43
CA VAL A 9 1.67 -11.17 1.46
C VAL A 9 1.93 -12.33 2.41
N LEU A 10 2.17 -12.03 3.69
CA LEU A 10 2.39 -13.03 4.73
C LEU A 10 1.08 -13.48 5.37
N ASN A 11 0.18 -12.53 5.63
CA ASN A 11 -1.12 -12.79 6.22
C ASN A 11 -2.15 -11.78 5.70
N SER A 12 -3.41 -12.19 5.66
CA SER A 12 -4.54 -11.36 5.24
C SER A 12 -5.80 -11.80 5.96
N SER A 13 -6.47 -10.88 6.65
CA SER A 13 -7.72 -11.13 7.37
C SER A 13 -8.71 -9.98 7.19
N ARG A 14 -9.93 -10.19 7.68
CA ARG A 14 -11.00 -9.20 7.71
C ARG A 14 -11.68 -9.25 9.07
N GLU A 15 -11.89 -8.09 9.68
CA GLU A 15 -12.55 -7.92 10.97
C GLU A 15 -13.29 -6.59 11.00
N GLU A 16 -14.55 -6.57 11.46
CA GLU A 16 -15.38 -5.35 11.61
C GLU A 16 -15.39 -4.42 10.38
N GLY A 17 -15.44 -5.00 9.17
CA GLY A 17 -15.46 -4.22 7.91
C GLY A 17 -14.09 -3.68 7.47
N LYS A 18 -13.03 -3.94 8.24
CA LYS A 18 -11.65 -3.61 7.91
C LYS A 18 -10.89 -4.82 7.39
N TYR A 19 -9.94 -4.54 6.51
CA TYR A 19 -8.97 -5.49 6.00
C TYR A 19 -7.62 -5.26 6.65
N PHE A 20 -7.00 -6.35 7.10
CA PHE A 20 -5.66 -6.34 7.69
C PHE A 20 -4.75 -7.24 6.87
N THR A 21 -3.69 -6.65 6.31
CA THR A 21 -2.76 -7.37 5.43
C THR A 21 -1.34 -7.12 5.91
N GLN A 22 -0.61 -8.18 6.25
CA GLN A 22 0.80 -8.11 6.58
C GLN A 22 1.64 -8.42 5.35
N LEU A 23 2.53 -7.50 5.01
CA LEU A 23 3.44 -7.59 3.88
C LEU A 23 4.88 -7.74 4.37
N GLN A 24 5.67 -8.51 3.62
CA GLN A 24 7.13 -8.51 3.72
C GLN A 24 7.70 -7.83 2.48
N ILE A 25 8.32 -6.66 2.67
CA ILE A 25 9.01 -5.91 1.63
C ILE A 25 10.35 -6.60 1.33
N ASN A 26 10.66 -6.76 0.05
CA ASN A 26 11.94 -7.22 -0.41
C ASN A 26 12.98 -6.09 -0.33
N LYS A 27 13.80 -6.11 0.72
CA LYS A 27 14.87 -5.11 0.93
C LYS A 27 15.92 -5.07 -0.18
N ASP A 28 16.05 -6.14 -0.95
CA ASP A 28 17.04 -6.28 -2.03
C ASP A 28 16.44 -5.93 -3.40
N HIS A 29 15.25 -5.33 -3.44
CA HIS A 29 14.60 -4.92 -4.68
C HIS A 29 15.34 -3.75 -5.37
N ALA A 30 15.52 -3.83 -6.68
CA ALA A 30 16.30 -2.89 -7.50
C ALA A 30 15.85 -1.41 -7.39
N ILE A 31 14.61 -1.15 -6.97
CA ILE A 31 14.13 0.22 -6.71
C ILE A 31 15.01 0.99 -5.69
N TYR A 32 15.63 0.26 -4.76
CA TYR A 32 16.47 0.85 -3.72
C TYR A 32 17.84 1.28 -4.23
N GLU A 33 18.27 0.81 -5.40
CA GLU A 33 19.45 1.34 -6.09
C GLU A 33 19.27 2.82 -6.42
N GLY A 34 18.03 3.26 -6.68
CA GLY A 34 17.68 4.65 -6.96
C GLY A 34 17.09 5.42 -5.78
N HIS A 35 16.63 4.75 -4.70
CA HIS A 35 15.89 5.40 -3.62
C HIS A 35 16.33 4.92 -2.23
N PHE A 36 17.45 5.39 -1.69
CA PHE A 36 18.49 6.19 -2.33
C PHE A 36 19.81 5.41 -2.29
N PRO A 37 20.77 5.64 -3.22
CA PRO A 37 22.08 5.02 -3.16
C PRO A 37 22.72 5.15 -1.76
N GLY A 38 23.06 4.03 -1.12
CA GLY A 38 23.64 3.98 0.23
C GLY A 38 22.68 4.28 1.39
N ARG A 39 21.43 4.65 1.12
CA ARG A 39 20.38 4.90 2.13
C ARG A 39 19.00 4.49 1.58
N PRO A 40 18.68 3.19 1.59
CA PRO A 40 17.44 2.69 1.03
C PRO A 40 16.23 3.21 1.83
N VAL A 41 15.22 3.67 1.09
CA VAL A 41 13.96 4.19 1.60
C VAL A 41 12.87 3.73 0.64
N THR A 42 11.74 3.22 1.12
CA THR A 42 10.60 2.92 0.24
C THR A 42 9.99 4.23 -0.26
N PRO A 43 9.88 4.45 -1.58
CA PRO A 43 9.27 5.67 -2.09
C PRO A 43 7.81 5.79 -1.65
N GLY A 44 7.37 7.01 -1.31
CA GLY A 44 6.01 7.24 -0.84
C GLY A 44 4.93 6.77 -1.83
N VAL A 45 5.18 6.96 -3.13
CA VAL A 45 4.28 6.48 -4.19
C VAL A 45 4.13 4.95 -4.22
N ILE A 46 5.14 4.21 -3.77
CA ILE A 46 5.05 2.75 -3.65
C ILE A 46 4.16 2.37 -2.48
N LEU A 47 4.25 3.06 -1.35
CA LEU A 47 3.31 2.85 -0.23
C LEU A 47 1.86 3.10 -0.65
N MET A 48 1.60 4.11 -1.49
CA MET A 48 0.28 4.34 -2.07
C MET A 48 -0.13 3.20 -3.03
N HIS A 49 0.82 2.70 -3.83
CA HIS A 49 0.59 1.59 -4.75
C HIS A 49 0.21 0.30 -4.02
N LEU A 50 0.79 0.02 -2.85
CA LEU A 50 0.41 -1.14 -2.03
C LEU A 50 -1.08 -1.11 -1.65
N PHE A 51 -1.63 0.08 -1.36
CA PHE A 51 -3.07 0.23 -1.10
C PHE A 51 -3.93 0.07 -2.35
N LYS A 52 -3.44 0.53 -3.52
CA LYS A 52 -4.11 0.26 -4.79
C LYS A 52 -4.19 -1.25 -5.04
N GLU A 53 -3.08 -1.98 -4.88
CA GLU A 53 -3.06 -3.42 -5.08
C GLU A 53 -3.87 -4.17 -4.02
N GLU A 54 -3.92 -3.67 -2.79
CA GLU A 54 -4.85 -4.16 -1.77
C GLU A 54 -6.30 -4.02 -2.23
N ALA A 55 -6.72 -2.85 -2.70
CA ALA A 55 -8.06 -2.64 -3.22
C ALA A 55 -8.35 -3.53 -4.43
N GLU A 56 -7.40 -3.68 -5.37
CA GLU A 56 -7.55 -4.59 -6.51
C GLU A 56 -7.75 -6.05 -6.06
N ARG A 57 -7.01 -6.51 -5.04
CA ARG A 57 -7.19 -7.86 -4.47
C ARG A 57 -8.55 -8.04 -3.82
N ARG A 58 -9.06 -7.03 -3.10
CA ARG A 58 -10.34 -7.13 -2.38
C ARG A 58 -11.55 -7.00 -3.31
N CYS A 59 -11.42 -6.22 -4.38
CA CYS A 59 -12.49 -5.98 -5.34
C CYS A 59 -12.43 -6.90 -6.57
N ASP A 60 -11.41 -7.77 -6.66
CA ASP A 60 -11.13 -8.64 -7.81
C ASP A 60 -11.25 -7.92 -9.17
N CYS A 61 -10.70 -6.71 -9.24
CA CYS A 61 -10.72 -5.90 -10.46
C CYS A 61 -9.47 -5.02 -10.55
N LYS A 62 -9.18 -4.53 -11.75
CA LYS A 62 -8.10 -3.56 -11.97
C LYS A 62 -8.61 -2.16 -11.67
N LEU A 63 -7.77 -1.38 -11.00
CA LEU A 63 -8.12 -0.03 -10.57
C LEU A 63 -7.21 1.00 -11.23
N GLN A 64 -7.76 2.17 -11.53
CA GLN A 64 -7.02 3.37 -11.90
C GLN A 64 -7.14 4.39 -10.78
N PHE A 65 -6.01 4.92 -10.31
CA PHE A 65 -6.03 5.97 -9.30
C PHE A 65 -6.68 7.23 -9.86
N LYS A 66 -7.70 7.74 -9.18
CA LYS A 66 -8.43 8.95 -9.59
C LYS A 66 -7.97 10.17 -8.79
N LYS A 67 -8.00 10.07 -7.45
CA LYS A 67 -7.57 11.15 -6.54
C LYS A 67 -7.18 10.63 -5.17
N GLY A 68 -6.26 11.33 -4.51
CA GLY A 68 -5.97 11.17 -3.08
C GLY A 68 -6.53 12.38 -2.33
N SER A 69 -7.63 12.22 -1.58
CA SER A 69 -8.22 13.33 -0.81
C SER A 69 -7.40 13.67 0.43
N ASN A 70 -6.67 12.70 0.97
CA ASN A 70 -5.70 12.93 2.03
C ASN A 70 -4.57 11.92 1.90
N VAL A 71 -3.32 12.38 1.82
CA VAL A 71 -2.14 11.50 1.82
C VAL A 71 -1.12 12.12 2.76
N LYS A 72 -0.78 11.40 3.84
CA LYS A 72 0.20 11.86 4.84
C LYS A 72 1.29 10.81 5.01
N PHE A 73 2.50 11.17 4.59
CA PHE A 73 3.71 10.40 4.87
C PHE A 73 4.21 10.78 6.25
N MET A 74 3.99 9.89 7.21
CA MET A 74 4.22 10.14 8.63
C MET A 74 5.64 9.74 9.06
N ALA A 75 6.23 8.75 8.40
CA ALA A 75 7.58 8.26 8.68
C ALA A 75 8.22 7.64 7.43
N VAL A 76 9.55 7.62 7.42
CA VAL A 76 10.37 6.92 6.43
C VAL A 76 10.24 5.41 6.64
N VAL A 77 10.12 4.64 5.56
CA VAL A 77 10.19 3.17 5.60
C VAL A 77 11.56 2.76 5.08
N ASP A 78 12.44 2.35 5.98
CA ASP A 78 13.74 1.78 5.66
C ASP A 78 13.63 0.25 5.68
N PRO A 79 13.73 -0.43 4.51
CA PRO A 79 13.51 -1.88 4.43
C PRO A 79 14.60 -2.69 5.15
N ASN A 80 15.77 -2.10 5.44
CA ASN A 80 16.84 -2.76 6.18
C ASN A 80 16.60 -2.71 7.69
N LYS A 81 15.85 -1.71 8.17
CA LYS A 81 15.43 -1.64 9.58
C LYS A 81 14.22 -2.51 9.85
N ASN A 82 13.21 -2.40 8.99
CA ASN A 82 12.01 -3.21 9.11
C ASN A 82 11.37 -3.48 7.75
N ALA A 83 11.40 -4.74 7.33
CA ALA A 83 10.77 -5.22 6.11
C ALA A 83 9.28 -5.53 6.27
N LEU A 84 8.77 -5.63 7.50
CA LEU A 84 7.37 -5.91 7.77
C LEU A 84 6.52 -4.64 7.75
N LEU A 85 5.51 -4.64 6.88
CA LEU A 85 4.56 -3.53 6.76
C LEU A 85 3.14 -4.07 6.90
N ASN A 86 2.41 -3.56 7.89
CA ASN A 86 1.01 -3.91 8.12
C ASN A 86 0.12 -2.84 7.49
N LEU A 87 -0.79 -3.27 6.62
CA LEU A 87 -1.82 -2.44 6.02
C LEU A 87 -3.14 -2.70 6.75
N GLU A 88 -3.77 -1.63 7.20
CA GLU A 88 -5.17 -1.59 7.62
C GLU A 88 -5.93 -0.81 6.55
N SER A 89 -7.02 -1.36 6.01
CA SER A 89 -7.82 -0.66 5.00
C SER A 89 -9.33 -0.88 5.16
N GLU A 90 -10.08 0.20 4.93
CA GLU A 90 -11.53 0.21 4.74
C GLU A 90 -11.77 0.54 3.27
N ILE A 91 -12.59 -0.28 2.60
CA ILE A 91 -12.84 -0.18 1.16
C ILE A 91 -14.35 -0.18 0.94
N ASP A 92 -14.85 0.92 0.39
CA ASP A 92 -16.25 1.11 0.05
C ASP A 92 -16.39 1.34 -1.46
N GLU A 93 -17.51 0.91 -2.02
CA GLU A 93 -17.90 1.25 -3.39
C GLU A 93 -19.06 2.26 -3.35
N LEU A 94 -18.90 3.39 -4.02
CA LEU A 94 -19.91 4.44 -4.11
C LEU A 94 -19.96 4.97 -5.54
N ASP A 95 -21.13 4.94 -6.17
CA ASP A 95 -21.37 5.45 -7.52
C ASP A 95 -20.39 4.90 -8.59
N GLY A 96 -19.98 3.64 -8.46
CA GLY A 96 -19.02 2.98 -9.36
C GLY A 96 -17.55 3.36 -9.13
N GLU A 97 -17.25 4.12 -8.07
CA GLU A 97 -15.90 4.41 -7.61
C GLU A 97 -15.55 3.62 -6.34
N ILE A 98 -14.30 3.16 -6.27
CA ILE A 98 -13.76 2.54 -5.06
C ILE A 98 -13.11 3.62 -4.20
N LYS A 99 -13.63 3.80 -3.00
CA LYS A 99 -13.04 4.64 -1.95
C LYS A 99 -12.24 3.76 -1.00
N LEU A 100 -10.99 4.11 -0.78
CA LEU A 100 -10.11 3.44 0.18
C LEU A 100 -9.63 4.42 1.24
N LYS A 101 -9.79 4.03 2.50
CA LYS A 101 -9.14 4.64 3.67
C LYS A 101 -8.15 3.64 4.24
N GLY A 102 -6.89 4.04 4.37
CA GLY A 102 -5.79 3.13 4.67
C GLY A 102 -4.77 3.70 5.64
N ILE A 103 -4.19 2.83 6.46
CA ILE A 103 -3.06 3.11 7.34
C ILE A 103 -2.00 2.04 7.14
N ALA A 104 -0.79 2.45 6.74
CA ALA A 104 0.38 1.57 6.72
C ALA A 104 1.23 1.84 7.96
N ARG A 105 1.63 0.77 8.66
CA ARG A 105 2.44 0.87 9.87
C ARG A 105 3.43 -0.29 9.98
N ASN A 106 4.57 -0.02 10.60
CA ASN A 106 5.54 -1.02 11.02
C ASN A 106 5.66 -0.99 12.56
N SER A 107 6.66 -1.67 13.12
CA SER A 107 6.91 -1.65 14.57
C SER A 107 7.34 -0.28 15.12
N GLU A 108 7.81 0.63 14.27
CA GLU A 108 8.27 1.97 14.66
C GLU A 108 7.13 2.99 14.66
N GLY A 109 6.00 2.69 14.00
CA GLY A 109 4.81 3.52 13.99
C GLY A 109 4.10 3.58 12.64
N ILE A 110 3.31 4.62 12.45
CA ILE A 110 2.55 4.85 11.21
C ILE A 110 3.48 5.47 10.17
N SER A 111 3.52 4.89 8.97
CA SER A 111 4.31 5.39 7.84
C SER A 111 3.46 6.16 6.83
N LEU A 112 2.22 5.71 6.58
CA LEU A 112 1.30 6.34 5.64
C LEU A 112 -0.13 6.33 6.20
N LYS A 113 -0.83 7.46 6.07
CA LYS A 113 -2.29 7.52 6.10
C LYS A 113 -2.80 7.98 4.74
N ILE A 114 -3.76 7.28 4.16
CA ILE A 114 -4.29 7.57 2.84
C ILE A 114 -5.82 7.49 2.82
N ASN A 115 -6.45 8.50 2.21
CA ASN A 115 -7.82 8.45 1.71
C ASN A 115 -7.74 8.66 0.20
N SER A 116 -8.20 7.68 -0.58
CA SER A 116 -8.04 7.65 -2.03
C SER A 116 -9.29 7.12 -2.72
N PHE A 117 -9.44 7.50 -3.99
CA PHE A 117 -10.53 7.10 -4.85
C PHE A 117 -9.97 6.52 -6.13
N TYR A 118 -10.57 5.43 -6.59
CA TYR A 118 -10.18 4.70 -7.78
C TYR A 118 -11.38 4.47 -8.70
N LYS A 119 -11.11 4.48 -10.00
CA LYS A 119 -12.05 4.02 -11.01
C LYS A 119 -11.76 2.54 -11.32
N LYS A 120 -12.81 1.72 -11.44
CA LYS A 120 -12.67 0.37 -12.01
C LYS A 120 -12.29 0.46 -13.49
N LEU A 121 -11.30 -0.31 -13.90
CA LEU A 121 -11.00 -0.50 -15.31
C LEU A 121 -11.90 -1.62 -15.82
N GLU A 122 -12.69 -1.32 -16.85
CA GLU A 122 -13.47 -2.34 -17.56
C GLU A 122 -12.50 -3.28 -18.27
N SER A 123 -12.82 -4.57 -18.23
CA SER A 123 -12.06 -5.63 -18.89
C SER A 123 -12.23 -5.60 -20.40
#